data_AF-A0A3Q9Q1N4-F1
#
_entry.id   AF-A0A3Q9Q1N4-F1
#
_cell.length_a   1.000
_cell.length_b   1.000
_cell.length_c   1.000
_cell.angle_alpha   90.00
_cell.angle_beta   90.00
_cell.angle_gamma   90.00
#
_symmetry.space_group_name_H-M   'P 1'
#
loop_
_entity.id
_entity.type
_entity.pdbx_description
1 polymer ?
#
loop_
_entity_poly.entity_id
_entity_poly.type
_entity_poly.pdbx_seq_one_letter_code
_entity_poly.pdbx_strand_id
1 'polypeptide(L)'
;MSHIKRQAKAIKKRQGITHIQALNVAAIESGFQNFRHAQNQAEQPNTVPSYPVTLFGPWRDKDGLRGLEALTISLPKPWQEAIPRNRLAHSRYTHYFDIGAEPEMLASKRIHDSQDRARVVVCGAARTLIFAAATGLRESSGHSRAYPRERDHWWDYRSTSGDR
;
A
#
# COMPACT_ATOMS: atom_id res chain seq x y z
N MET A 1 -0.60 -24.69 -16.48
CA MET A 1 -1.00 -26.05 -16.91
C MET A 1 -0.08 -26.69 -17.97
N SER A 2 0.56 -25.94 -18.87
CA SER A 2 1.38 -26.49 -19.97
C SER A 2 2.58 -27.34 -19.50
N HIS A 3 3.25 -26.93 -18.41
CA HIS A 3 4.39 -27.65 -17.83
C HIS A 3 4.05 -29.07 -17.37
N ILE A 4 3.00 -29.23 -16.55
CA ILE A 4 2.56 -30.52 -16.00
C ILE A 4 2.17 -31.49 -17.12
N LYS A 5 1.46 -31.01 -18.15
CA LYS A 5 1.07 -31.83 -19.32
C LYS A 5 2.29 -32.32 -20.11
N ARG A 6 3.33 -31.47 -20.25
CA ARG A 6 4.59 -31.84 -20.92
C ARG A 6 5.38 -32.86 -20.11
N GLN A 7 5.50 -32.66 -18.80
CA GLN A 7 6.18 -33.57 -17.88
C GLN A 7 5.50 -34.95 -17.84
N ALA A 8 4.17 -34.99 -17.83
CA ALA A 8 3.40 -36.23 -17.89
C ALA A 8 3.69 -37.07 -19.16
N LYS A 9 3.98 -36.43 -20.32
CA LYS A 9 4.38 -37.17 -21.53
C LYS A 9 5.75 -37.85 -21.37
N ALA A 10 6.70 -37.17 -20.73
CA ALA A 10 8.02 -37.73 -20.45
C ALA A 10 7.93 -38.89 -19.44
N ILE A 11 7.15 -38.72 -18.37
CA ILE A 11 6.93 -39.75 -17.33
C ILE A 11 6.23 -40.97 -17.92
N LYS A 12 5.18 -40.78 -18.73
CA LYS A 12 4.48 -41.86 -19.44
C LYS A 12 5.47 -42.73 -20.23
N LYS A 13 6.38 -42.09 -20.99
CA LYS A 13 7.39 -42.79 -21.80
C LYS A 13 8.43 -43.52 -20.95
N ARG A 14 8.85 -42.91 -19.83
CA ARG A 14 9.88 -43.48 -18.93
C ARG A 14 9.39 -44.65 -18.09
N GLN A 15 8.15 -44.57 -17.60
CA GLN A 15 7.62 -45.50 -16.60
C GLN A 15 6.59 -46.49 -17.16
N GLY A 16 6.17 -46.33 -18.42
CA GLY A 16 5.19 -47.23 -19.05
C GLY A 16 3.78 -47.17 -18.46
N ILE A 17 3.48 -46.17 -17.62
CA ILE A 17 2.19 -46.01 -16.94
C ILE A 17 1.14 -45.35 -17.83
N THR A 18 -0.13 -45.41 -17.42
CA THR A 18 -1.22 -44.74 -18.14
C THR A 18 -1.05 -43.21 -18.10
N HIS A 19 -1.60 -42.50 -19.10
CA HIS A 19 -1.45 -41.04 -19.16
C HIS A 19 -2.07 -40.32 -17.96
N ILE A 20 -3.18 -40.84 -17.44
CA ILE A 20 -3.87 -40.29 -16.26
C ILE A 20 -2.99 -40.42 -15.01
N GLN A 21 -2.35 -41.57 -14.81
CA GLN A 21 -1.40 -41.77 -13.72
C GLN A 21 -0.18 -40.85 -13.87
N ALA A 22 0.35 -40.71 -15.09
CA ALA A 22 1.47 -39.81 -15.36
C ALA A 22 1.15 -38.34 -15.08
N LEU A 23 -0.10 -37.89 -15.31
CA LEU A 23 -0.55 -36.55 -14.96
C LEU A 23 -0.58 -36.33 -13.44
N ASN A 24 -1.04 -37.33 -12.68
CA ASN A 24 -1.02 -37.26 -11.22
C ASN A 24 0.41 -37.23 -10.68
N VAL A 25 1.31 -38.08 -11.19
CA VAL A 25 2.72 -38.08 -10.79
C VAL A 25 3.38 -36.73 -11.12
N ALA A 26 3.18 -36.20 -12.32
CA ALA A 26 3.70 -34.89 -12.72
C ALA A 26 3.16 -33.75 -11.84
N ALA A 27 1.89 -33.81 -11.43
CA ALA A 27 1.29 -32.84 -10.54
C ALA A 27 1.89 -32.91 -9.12
N ILE A 28 2.12 -34.12 -8.60
CA ILE A 28 2.77 -34.35 -7.30
C ILE A 28 4.21 -33.85 -7.33
N GLU A 29 4.98 -34.17 -8.37
CA GLU A 29 6.35 -33.65 -8.56
C GLU A 29 6.38 -32.11 -8.68
N SER A 30 5.28 -31.49 -9.09
CA SER A 30 5.12 -30.02 -9.16
C SER A 30 4.56 -29.41 -7.86
N GLY A 31 4.41 -30.19 -6.78
CA GLY A 31 3.94 -29.70 -5.47
C GLY A 31 2.42 -29.68 -5.27
N PHE A 32 1.64 -30.30 -6.16
CA PHE A 32 0.19 -30.41 -6.01
C PHE A 32 -0.22 -31.77 -5.46
N GLN A 33 -1.34 -31.86 -4.75
CA GLN A 33 -1.82 -33.14 -4.20
C GLN A 33 -2.18 -34.17 -5.29
N ASN A 34 -2.75 -33.72 -6.41
CA ASN A 34 -3.07 -34.52 -7.59
C ASN A 34 -3.34 -33.60 -8.80
N PHE A 35 -3.58 -34.18 -9.99
CA PHE A 35 -3.82 -33.40 -11.21
C PHE A 35 -5.10 -32.55 -11.12
N ARG A 36 -6.15 -33.04 -10.46
CA ARG A 36 -7.39 -32.29 -10.24
C ARG A 36 -7.18 -31.10 -9.30
N HIS A 37 -6.35 -31.24 -8.27
CA HIS A 37 -5.95 -30.15 -7.38
C HIS A 37 -5.15 -29.09 -8.15
N ALA A 38 -4.21 -29.52 -9.00
CA ALA A 38 -3.49 -28.60 -9.87
C ALA A 38 -4.43 -27.85 -10.82
N GLN A 39 -5.41 -28.55 -11.40
CA GLN A 39 -6.41 -27.95 -12.29
C GLN A 39 -7.30 -26.95 -11.55
N ASN A 40 -7.82 -27.33 -10.39
CA ASN A 40 -8.61 -26.44 -9.53
C ASN A 40 -7.83 -25.19 -9.13
N GLN A 41 -6.54 -25.30 -8.79
CA GLN A 41 -5.71 -24.13 -8.47
C GLN A 41 -5.34 -23.27 -9.69
N ALA A 42 -5.35 -23.84 -10.90
CA ALA A 42 -5.17 -23.07 -12.12
C ALA A 42 -6.46 -22.39 -12.60
N GLU A 43 -7.61 -22.97 -12.27
CA GLU A 43 -8.95 -22.46 -12.56
C GLU A 43 -9.45 -21.48 -11.50
N GLN A 44 -8.96 -21.58 -10.26
CA GLN A 44 -9.09 -20.53 -9.27
C GLN A 44 -8.10 -19.42 -9.64
N PRO A 45 -8.56 -18.26 -10.14
CA PRO A 45 -7.69 -17.11 -10.12
C PRO A 45 -7.34 -16.88 -8.66
N ASN A 46 -6.07 -16.97 -8.30
CA ASN A 46 -5.53 -16.25 -7.14
C ASN A 46 -5.63 -14.74 -7.45
N THR A 47 -6.83 -14.24 -7.72
CA THR A 47 -7.16 -12.82 -7.68
C THR A 47 -7.16 -12.48 -6.21
N VAL A 48 -5.96 -12.16 -5.71
CA VAL A 48 -5.83 -11.38 -4.50
C VAL A 48 -6.79 -10.20 -4.67
N PRO A 49 -7.76 -10.02 -3.77
CA PRO A 49 -8.69 -8.90 -3.85
C PRO A 49 -7.90 -7.60 -4.05
N SER A 50 -8.18 -6.90 -5.15
CA SER A 50 -7.51 -5.66 -5.53
C SER A 50 -8.51 -4.53 -5.48
N TYR A 51 -8.32 -3.63 -4.51
CA TYR A 51 -9.18 -2.48 -4.28
C TYR A 51 -8.48 -1.24 -4.84
N PRO A 52 -8.91 -0.72 -6.01
CA PRO A 52 -8.34 0.50 -6.55
C PRO A 52 -8.72 1.69 -5.68
N VAL A 53 -7.78 2.62 -5.50
CA VAL A 53 -8.05 3.95 -4.92
C VAL A 53 -7.37 5.00 -5.77
N THR A 54 -8.10 6.06 -6.12
CA THR A 54 -7.58 7.16 -6.94
C THR A 54 -7.43 8.42 -6.11
N LEU A 55 -6.22 8.97 -6.09
CA LEU A 55 -5.88 10.20 -5.40
C LEU A 55 -5.82 11.37 -6.38
N PHE A 56 -6.45 12.48 -6.03
CA PHE A 56 -6.53 13.69 -6.84
C PHE A 56 -5.90 14.89 -6.13
N GLY A 57 -4.95 15.56 -6.78
CA GLY A 57 -4.28 16.77 -6.31
C GLY A 57 -4.40 17.90 -7.32
N PRO A 58 -5.40 18.80 -7.20
CA PRO A 58 -5.48 19.97 -8.05
C PRO A 58 -4.32 20.93 -7.73
N TRP A 59 -3.82 21.61 -8.75
CA TRP A 59 -2.75 22.59 -8.61
C TRP A 59 -2.94 23.79 -9.53
N ARG A 60 -2.35 24.91 -9.11
CA ARG A 60 -2.28 26.15 -9.85
C ARG A 60 -0.98 26.86 -9.50
N ASP A 61 -0.19 27.20 -10.51
CA ASP A 61 1.03 27.98 -10.32
C ASP A 61 0.76 29.49 -10.33
N LYS A 62 1.82 30.25 -10.04
CA LYS A 62 1.80 31.72 -10.06
C LYS A 62 1.69 32.30 -11.48
N ASP A 63 2.14 31.54 -12.49
CA ASP A 63 2.16 31.94 -13.90
C ASP A 63 0.78 31.74 -14.56
N GLY A 64 -0.17 31.17 -13.82
CA GLY A 64 -1.57 30.97 -14.21
C GLY A 64 -1.86 29.59 -14.78
N LEU A 65 -0.87 28.72 -14.93
CA LEU A 65 -1.09 27.32 -15.29
C LEU A 65 -1.79 26.61 -14.15
N ARG A 66 -2.62 25.65 -14.52
CA ARG A 66 -3.40 24.83 -13.59
C ARG A 66 -3.56 23.43 -14.14
N GLY A 67 -3.74 22.49 -13.23
CA GLY A 67 -3.94 21.10 -13.61
C GLY A 67 -4.44 20.25 -12.45
N LEU A 68 -4.52 18.96 -12.73
CA LEU A 68 -4.95 17.95 -11.78
C LEU A 68 -3.98 16.78 -11.87
N GLU A 69 -3.23 16.54 -10.79
CA GLU A 69 -2.49 15.29 -10.67
C GLU A 69 -3.44 14.20 -10.18
N ALA A 70 -3.46 13.06 -10.87
CA ALA A 70 -4.24 11.90 -10.51
C ALA A 70 -3.36 10.66 -10.45
N LEU A 71 -3.50 9.85 -9.41
CA LEU A 71 -2.78 8.58 -9.25
C LEU A 71 -3.71 7.50 -8.73
N THR A 72 -3.84 6.41 -9.48
CA THR A 72 -4.57 5.22 -9.05
C THR A 72 -3.58 4.15 -8.57
N ILE A 73 -3.85 3.59 -7.39
CA ILE A 73 -3.09 2.47 -6.82
C ILE A 73 -4.04 1.34 -6.46
N SER A 74 -3.55 0.10 -6.48
CA SER A 74 -4.29 -1.07 -6.03
C SER A 74 -3.83 -1.50 -4.64
N LEU A 75 -4.79 -1.72 -3.74
CA LEU A 75 -4.55 -2.19 -2.38
C LEU A 75 -5.11 -3.61 -2.18
N PRO A 76 -4.55 -4.41 -1.27
CA PRO A 76 -5.06 -5.75 -0.94
C PRO A 76 -6.37 -5.73 -0.13
N LYS A 77 -6.80 -4.56 0.34
CA LYS A 77 -8.02 -4.30 1.12
C LYS A 77 -8.50 -2.86 0.86
N PRO A 78 -9.77 -2.53 1.15
CA PRO A 78 -10.27 -1.15 1.07
C PRO A 78 -9.38 -0.19 1.86
N TRP A 79 -9.11 1.00 1.30
CA TRP A 79 -8.20 1.95 1.92
C TRP A 79 -8.69 2.40 3.32
N GLN A 80 -10.01 2.38 3.54
CA GLN A 80 -10.67 2.72 4.80
C GLN A 80 -10.27 1.76 5.93
N GLU A 81 -9.96 0.51 5.60
CA GLU A 81 -9.44 -0.48 6.56
C GLU A 81 -7.97 -0.28 6.86
N ALA A 82 -7.19 0.20 5.88
CA ALA A 82 -5.79 0.55 6.08
C ALA A 82 -5.65 1.83 6.94
N ILE A 83 -6.40 2.88 6.61
CA ILE A 83 -6.42 4.15 7.32
C ILE A 83 -7.87 4.61 7.47
N PRO A 84 -8.45 4.55 8.67
CA PRO A 84 -9.79 5.07 8.93
C PRO A 84 -9.86 6.57 8.60
N ARG A 85 -11.02 7.03 8.10
CA ARG A 85 -11.22 8.43 7.67
C ARG A 85 -10.76 9.46 8.71
N ASN A 86 -11.11 9.26 9.98
CA ASN A 86 -10.72 10.16 11.09
C ASN A 86 -9.21 10.21 11.35
N ARG A 87 -8.42 9.30 10.78
CA ARG A 87 -6.95 9.25 10.89
C ARG A 87 -6.24 9.84 9.68
N LEU A 88 -6.95 10.14 8.58
CA LEU A 88 -6.35 10.82 7.43
C LEU A 88 -5.65 12.12 7.86
N ALA A 89 -6.24 12.85 8.81
CA ALA A 89 -5.71 14.11 9.34
C ALA A 89 -4.34 14.00 10.04
N HIS A 90 -3.90 12.81 10.42
CA HIS A 90 -2.71 12.65 11.26
C HIS A 90 -1.43 12.35 10.48
N SER A 91 -1.53 11.96 9.21
CA SER A 91 -0.34 11.69 8.40
C SER A 91 0.12 12.89 7.58
N ARG A 92 1.46 13.00 7.47
CA ARG A 92 2.14 14.08 6.74
C ARG A 92 1.60 14.32 5.33
N TYR A 93 1.14 13.29 4.63
CA TYR A 93 0.63 13.44 3.26
C TYR A 93 -0.88 13.19 3.14
N THR A 94 -1.46 12.28 3.94
CA THR A 94 -2.90 12.01 3.83
C THR A 94 -3.76 13.12 4.44
N HIS A 95 -3.22 14.01 5.29
CA HIS A 95 -4.01 15.08 5.91
C HIS A 95 -4.54 16.09 4.89
N TYR A 96 -3.98 16.12 3.69
CA TYR A 96 -4.50 16.93 2.59
C TYR A 96 -5.77 16.36 1.99
N PHE A 97 -6.07 15.06 2.15
CA PHE A 97 -7.15 14.38 1.45
C PHE A 97 -8.42 14.23 2.31
N ASP A 98 -9.56 14.11 1.64
CA ASP A 98 -10.83 13.57 2.15
C ASP A 98 -11.48 12.73 1.05
N ILE A 99 -12.59 12.06 1.38
CA ILE A 99 -13.37 11.26 0.43
C ILE A 99 -13.88 12.16 -0.70
N GLY A 100 -13.68 11.71 -1.94
CA GLY A 100 -14.13 12.38 -3.15
C GLY A 100 -15.59 12.07 -3.47
N ALA A 101 -15.94 12.11 -4.76
CA ALA A 101 -17.28 11.78 -5.23
C ALA A 101 -17.66 10.32 -4.93
N GLU A 102 -16.70 9.41 -5.10
CA GLU A 102 -16.87 7.98 -4.81
C GLU A 102 -16.02 7.55 -3.60
N PRO A 103 -16.39 6.48 -2.89
CA PRO A 103 -15.63 5.96 -1.76
C PRO A 103 -14.18 5.57 -2.10
N GLU A 104 -13.92 5.16 -3.34
CA GLU A 104 -12.59 4.80 -3.85
C GLU A 104 -11.78 6.02 -4.33
N MET A 105 -12.32 7.22 -4.19
CA MET A 105 -11.67 8.47 -4.59
C MET A 105 -11.26 9.27 -3.36
N LEU A 106 -10.02 9.74 -3.36
CA LEU A 106 -9.49 10.67 -2.37
C LEU A 106 -9.14 11.97 -3.05
N ALA A 107 -9.83 13.05 -2.68
CA ALA A 107 -9.59 14.38 -3.24
C ALA A 107 -8.84 15.26 -2.24
N SER A 108 -7.79 15.94 -2.70
CA SER A 108 -7.11 16.94 -1.89
C SER A 108 -8.07 18.10 -1.61
N LYS A 109 -8.15 18.49 -0.34
CA LYS A 109 -8.91 19.64 0.19
C LYS A 109 -8.29 20.99 -0.19
N ARG A 110 -7.10 20.99 -0.80
CA ARG A 110 -6.35 22.20 -1.15
C ARG A 110 -5.92 22.15 -2.61
N ILE A 111 -5.86 23.33 -3.22
CA ILE A 111 -5.17 23.54 -4.48
C ILE A 111 -3.69 23.79 -4.15
N HIS A 112 -2.81 22.99 -4.74
CA HIS A 112 -1.36 23.12 -4.55
C HIS A 112 -0.77 24.22 -5.44
N ASP A 113 0.33 24.82 -5.02
CA ASP A 113 0.98 25.99 -5.65
C ASP A 113 1.82 25.66 -6.89
N SER A 114 1.98 24.37 -7.21
CA SER A 114 2.74 23.88 -8.34
C SER A 114 2.36 22.43 -8.65
N GLN A 115 2.61 22.02 -9.89
CA GLN A 115 2.45 20.63 -10.31
C GLN A 115 3.32 19.69 -9.46
N ASP A 116 4.59 20.06 -9.23
CA ASP A 116 5.52 19.25 -8.45
C ASP A 116 5.06 19.09 -7.00
N ARG A 117 4.50 20.15 -6.39
CA ARG A 117 3.92 20.03 -5.05
C ARG A 117 2.74 19.07 -5.03
N ALA A 118 1.84 19.15 -6.00
CA ALA A 118 0.73 18.20 -6.11
C ALA A 118 1.24 16.76 -6.28
N ARG A 119 2.24 16.52 -7.12
CA ARG A 119 2.88 15.19 -7.28
C ARG A 119 3.46 14.67 -5.99
N VAL A 120 4.21 15.49 -5.25
CA VAL A 120 4.79 15.11 -3.96
C VAL A 120 3.70 14.70 -2.98
N VAL A 121 2.59 15.45 -2.92
CA VAL A 121 1.47 15.17 -2.01
C VAL A 121 0.73 13.89 -2.41
N VAL A 122 0.37 13.76 -3.68
CA VAL A 122 -0.34 12.58 -4.23
C VAL A 122 0.50 11.31 -4.06
N CYS A 123 1.77 11.34 -4.49
CA CYS A 123 2.66 10.18 -4.36
C CYS A 123 3.02 9.89 -2.90
N GLY A 124 3.11 10.92 -2.04
CA GLY A 124 3.33 10.74 -0.61
C GLY A 124 2.17 10.00 0.04
N ALA A 125 0.93 10.44 -0.21
CA ALA A 125 -0.26 9.80 0.32
C ALA A 125 -0.45 8.37 -0.21
N ALA A 126 -0.15 8.13 -1.50
CA ALA A 126 -0.17 6.80 -2.08
C ALA A 126 0.79 5.83 -1.37
N ARG A 127 2.03 6.25 -1.11
CA ARG A 127 3.01 5.44 -0.36
C ARG A 127 2.54 5.16 1.05
N THR A 128 1.93 6.14 1.73
CA THR A 128 1.38 5.96 3.08
C THR A 128 0.24 4.92 3.08
N LEU A 129 -0.66 4.97 2.10
CA LEU A 129 -1.75 3.98 1.95
C LEU A 129 -1.22 2.57 1.70
N ILE A 130 -0.27 2.42 0.77
CA ILE A 130 0.36 1.14 0.47
C ILE A 130 1.05 0.58 1.72
N PHE A 131 1.81 1.41 2.43
CA PHE A 131 2.51 1.02 3.65
C PHE A 131 1.54 0.56 4.74
N ALA A 132 0.49 1.34 5.01
CA ALA A 132 -0.51 1.00 6.02
C ALA A 132 -1.30 -0.27 5.64
N ALA A 133 -1.61 -0.44 4.35
CA ALA A 133 -2.30 -1.63 3.88
C ALA A 133 -1.44 -2.89 4.03
N ALA A 134 -0.15 -2.80 3.71
CA ALA A 134 0.79 -3.92 3.76
C ALA A 134 1.22 -4.30 5.19
N THR A 135 1.41 -3.31 6.07
CA THR A 135 1.99 -3.55 7.41
C THR A 135 0.96 -3.54 8.53
N GLY A 136 -0.22 -2.94 8.31
CA GLY A 136 -1.18 -2.63 9.38
C GLY A 136 -0.71 -1.52 10.33
N LEU A 137 0.49 -0.96 10.14
CA LEU A 137 1.01 0.16 10.92
C LEU A 137 0.48 1.48 10.37
N ARG A 138 0.24 2.44 11.26
CA ARG A 138 -0.29 3.76 10.93
C ARG A 138 0.35 4.82 11.82
N GLU A 139 0.40 6.06 11.33
CA GLU A 139 0.98 7.17 12.09
C GLU A 139 0.23 7.39 13.41
N SER A 140 0.99 7.55 14.50
CA SER A 140 0.46 7.78 15.83
C SER A 140 -0.16 9.18 15.92
N SER A 141 -1.30 9.30 16.60
CA SER A 141 -1.87 10.62 16.93
C SER A 141 -1.08 11.40 17.98
N GLY A 142 -0.10 10.77 18.62
CA GLY A 142 0.74 11.37 19.63
C GLY A 142 2.13 11.73 19.09
N HIS A 143 2.22 12.57 18.07
CA HIS A 143 3.52 13.10 17.62
C HIS A 143 4.32 13.71 18.79
N SER A 144 3.63 14.37 19.73
CA SER A 144 4.22 14.96 20.94
C SER A 144 4.45 13.98 22.09
N ARG A 145 4.02 12.71 21.98
CA ARG A 145 4.26 11.66 22.98
C ARG A 145 5.50 10.82 22.69
N ALA A 146 6.05 10.91 21.48
CA ALA A 146 7.26 10.19 21.08
C ALA A 146 8.55 10.92 21.53
N TYR A 147 8.44 12.19 21.91
CA TYR A 147 9.55 12.95 22.46
C TYR A 147 9.38 13.05 23.97
N PRO A 148 10.42 12.73 24.76
CA PRO A 148 10.44 13.09 26.17
C PRO A 148 10.14 14.58 26.29
N ARG A 149 9.15 14.95 27.11
CA ARG A 149 9.02 16.36 27.52
C ARG A 149 10.19 16.62 28.44
N GLU A 150 11.30 17.15 27.91
CA GLU A 150 12.30 17.82 28.74
C GLU A 150 11.57 18.92 29.51
N ARG A 151 11.26 18.64 30.78
CA ARG A 151 11.04 19.65 31.80
C ARG A 151 12.38 19.86 32.48
N ASP A 152 13.38 20.27 31.71
CA ASP A 152 14.68 20.59 32.28
C ASP A 152 14.85 22.11 32.30
N HIS A 153 14.69 22.63 33.51
CA HIS A 153 14.79 24.01 33.91
C HIS A 153 16.28 24.43 33.92
N TRP A 154 16.91 24.61 32.75
CA TRP A 154 18.35 24.92 32.65
C TRP A 154 18.69 26.43 32.66
N TRP A 155 17.86 27.29 33.26
CA TRP A 155 18.18 28.71 33.39
C TRP A 155 17.79 29.23 34.78
N ASP A 156 18.56 28.86 35.81
CA ASP A 156 18.59 29.61 37.06
C ASP A 156 20.04 29.78 37.54
N TYR A 157 20.75 30.68 36.87
CA TYR A 157 21.98 31.30 37.40
C TYR A 157 21.81 32.82 37.30
N ARG A 158 21.02 33.38 38.22
CA ARG A 158 21.11 34.80 38.56
C ARG A 158 22.12 34.97 39.70
N SER A 159 23.33 35.32 39.29
CA SER A 159 24.20 36.35 39.88
C SER A 159 24.09 36.60 41.39
N THR A 160 24.92 35.92 42.18
CA THR A 160 25.40 36.44 43.47
C THR A 160 26.90 36.73 43.36
N SER A 161 27.23 37.89 42.82
CA SER A 161 28.58 38.47 42.93
C SER A 161 28.44 39.98 42.98
N GLY A 162 28.44 40.50 44.21
CA GLY A 162 28.36 41.92 44.52
C GLY A 162 28.61 42.11 46.01
N ASP A 163 29.79 41.71 46.47
CA ASP A 163 30.31 42.07 47.78
C ASP A 163 31.77 42.50 47.61
N ARG A 164 31.96 43.82 47.48
CA ARG A 164 33.10 44.67 47.91
C ARG A 164 33.03 46.05 47.27
#